data_AF-A0A811MQS1-F1
#
_entry.id   AF-A0A811MQS1-F1
#
_cell.length_a   1.000
_cell.length_b   1.000
_cell.length_c   1.000
_cell.angle_alpha   90.00
_cell.angle_beta   90.00
_cell.angle_gamma   90.00
#
_symmetry.space_group_name_H-M   'P 1'
#
loop_
_entity.id
_entity.type
_entity.pdbx_description
1 polymer ?
#
loop_
_entity_poly.entity_id
_entity_poly.type
_entity_poly.pdbx_seq_one_letter_code
_entity_poly.pdbx_strand_id
1 'polypeptide(L)'
;MQKSGKDYSLLLVLPSGVYRYRFVVDGERRCLPDLPCETDAMGNAVNLLDVNDFVPESVESVAEFEAPPSPDSSYSFQAPEEKDFAKEPPALPSQLHLGVLNSQNSEESCARPQHIVLNHLFIEKGWGAHPLVALGLTHRFESKYVTVVLYKPIER
;
A
#
# COMPACT_ATOMS: atom_id res chain seq x y z
N MET A 1 13.83 29.79 0.00
CA MET A 1 12.36 29.85 -0.01
C MET A 1 11.92 30.42 -1.34
N GLN A 2 11.11 29.69 -2.09
CA GLN A 2 10.56 30.10 -3.38
C GLN A 2 9.17 30.68 -3.17
N LYS A 3 8.87 31.83 -3.79
CA LYS A 3 7.54 32.44 -3.77
C LYS A 3 6.82 32.11 -5.07
N SER A 4 5.59 31.61 -4.99
CA SER A 4 4.70 31.37 -6.13
C SER A 4 3.33 31.98 -5.84
N GLY A 5 3.02 33.11 -6.48
CA GLY A 5 1.78 33.85 -6.21
C GLY A 5 1.67 34.27 -4.74
N LYS A 6 0.74 33.66 -4.01
CA LYS A 6 0.50 33.87 -2.57
C LYS A 6 1.26 32.88 -1.69
N ASP A 7 1.83 31.83 -2.27
CA ASP A 7 2.40 30.70 -1.54
C ASP A 7 3.93 30.83 -1.43
N TYR A 8 4.47 30.28 -0.35
CA TYR A 8 5.91 30.19 -0.09
C TYR A 8 6.27 28.74 0.15
N SER A 9 7.28 28.24 -0.57
CA SER A 9 7.68 26.83 -0.52
C SER A 9 9.19 26.68 -0.34
N LEU A 10 9.58 25.58 0.29
CA LEU A 10 10.97 25.17 0.47
C LEU A 10 11.03 23.65 0.37
N LEU A 11 11.95 23.12 -0.43
CA LEU A 11 12.23 21.69 -0.51
C LEU A 11 13.47 21.38 0.32
N LEU A 12 13.34 20.50 1.31
CA LEU A 12 14.44 20.02 2.16
C LEU A 12 14.45 18.49 2.16
N VAL A 13 15.63 17.90 2.00
CA VAL A 13 15.84 16.47 2.19
C VAL A 13 16.24 16.25 3.64
N LEU A 14 15.35 15.64 4.43
CA LEU A 14 15.55 15.36 5.85
C LEU A 14 15.67 13.84 6.07
N PRO A 15 16.61 13.36 6.90
CA PRO A 15 16.59 11.99 7.43
C PRO A 15 15.31 11.70 8.20
N SER A 16 15.00 10.42 8.45
CA SER A 16 13.88 10.08 9.33
C SER A 16 14.06 10.63 10.75
N GLY A 17 12.96 11.07 11.35
CA GLY A 17 12.92 11.65 12.68
C GLY A 17 11.85 12.71 12.86
N VAL A 18 11.69 13.15 14.10
CA VAL A 18 10.74 14.21 14.47
C VAL A 18 11.47 15.54 14.52
N TYR A 19 11.02 16.48 13.70
CA TYR A 19 11.61 17.82 13.57
C TYR A 19 10.69 18.88 14.16
N ARG A 20 11.30 19.84 14.86
CA ARG A 20 10.63 21.05 15.36
C ARG A 20 10.98 22.22 14.46
N TYR A 21 9.97 22.91 13.96
CA TYR A 21 10.18 24.06 13.08
C TYR A 21 9.24 25.21 13.40
N ARG A 22 9.57 26.39 12.86
CA ARG A 22 8.79 27.62 12.97
C ARG A 22 8.96 28.45 11.71
N PHE A 23 7.97 29.26 11.39
CA PHE A 23 8.08 30.26 10.34
C PHE A 23 8.54 31.59 10.94
N VAL A 24 9.37 32.31 10.20
CA VAL A 24 9.70 33.71 10.51
C VAL A 24 9.11 34.55 9.40
N VAL A 25 8.06 35.30 9.69
CA VAL A 25 7.32 36.14 8.74
C VAL A 25 7.43 37.58 9.22
N ASP A 26 8.03 38.44 8.41
CA ASP A 26 8.25 39.86 8.73
C ASP A 26 9.01 40.10 10.06
N GLY A 27 9.93 39.20 10.41
CA GLY A 27 10.70 39.25 11.67
C GLY A 27 10.00 38.62 12.87
N GLU A 28 8.71 38.29 12.73
CA GLU A 28 7.91 37.68 13.78
C GLU A 28 7.89 36.15 13.67
N ARG A 29 7.99 35.46 14.80
CA ARG A 29 7.90 33.99 14.87
C ARG A 29 6.43 33.57 14.77
N ARG A 30 6.12 32.69 13.83
CA ARG A 30 4.76 32.20 13.55
C ARG A 30 4.75 30.68 13.50
N CYS A 31 3.65 30.10 13.95
CA CYS A 31 3.34 28.68 13.84
C CYS A 31 2.00 28.52 13.15
N LEU A 32 1.85 27.48 12.34
CA LEU A 32 0.59 27.17 11.67
C LEU A 32 -0.31 26.40 12.66
N PRO A 33 -1.50 26.92 12.99
CA PRO A 33 -2.39 26.30 13.99
C PRO A 33 -3.02 25.00 13.48
N ASP A 34 -3.14 24.85 12.16
CA ASP A 34 -3.77 23.68 11.53
C ASP A 34 -2.82 22.47 11.43
N LEU A 35 -1.53 22.67 11.73
CA LEU A 35 -0.53 21.61 11.71
C LEU A 35 -0.18 21.14 13.14
N PRO A 36 0.27 19.89 13.31
CA PRO A 36 0.74 19.40 14.60
C PRO A 36 1.74 20.37 15.25
N CYS A 37 1.54 20.69 16.52
CA CYS A 37 2.41 21.59 17.26
C CYS A 37 2.54 21.20 18.74
N GLU A 38 3.68 21.57 19.31
CA GLU A 38 3.96 21.52 20.74
C GLU A 38 3.91 22.94 21.29
N THR A 39 3.24 23.14 22.44
CA THR A 39 3.18 24.43 23.14
C THR A 39 3.80 24.30 24.53
N ASP A 40 4.74 25.18 24.87
CA ASP A 40 5.36 25.18 26.19
C ASP A 40 4.48 25.89 27.26
N ALA A 41 4.86 25.78 28.53
CA ALA A 41 4.14 26.41 29.65
C ALA A 41 4.12 27.96 29.58
N MET A 42 4.95 28.56 28.72
CA MET A 42 5.01 29.99 28.47
C MET A 42 4.19 30.41 27.25
N GLY A 43 3.49 29.48 26.58
CA GLY A 43 2.65 29.73 25.42
C GLY A 43 3.40 29.80 24.09
N ASN A 44 4.69 29.44 24.03
CA ASN A 44 5.41 29.37 22.77
C ASN A 44 5.08 28.06 22.05
N ALA A 45 4.45 28.17 20.89
CA ALA A 45 4.19 27.03 20.01
C ALA A 45 5.37 26.79 19.05
N VAL A 46 5.60 25.53 18.68
CA VAL A 46 6.46 25.10 17.56
C VAL A 46 5.74 24.01 16.76
N ASN A 47 5.82 24.06 15.44
CA ASN A 47 5.25 23.00 14.63
C ASN A 47 6.14 21.75 14.66
N LEU A 48 5.50 20.59 14.61
CA LEU A 48 6.14 19.27 14.54
C LEU A 48 6.00 18.71 13.13
N LEU A 49 7.07 18.09 12.64
CA LEU A 49 7.10 17.34 11.39
C LEU A 49 7.70 15.97 11.67
N ASP A 50 6.90 14.92 11.54
CA ASP A 50 7.36 13.54 11.68
C ASP A 50 7.73 12.97 10.30
N VAL A 51 9.03 12.79 10.06
CA VAL A 51 9.55 12.26 8.80
C VAL A 51 9.81 10.77 8.99
N ASN A 52 9.02 9.94 8.33
CA ASN A 52 9.17 8.50 8.36
C ASN A 52 10.05 8.03 7.19
N ASP A 53 10.88 7.00 7.39
CA ASP A 53 11.65 6.33 6.32
C ASP A 53 10.74 5.68 5.27
N PHE A 54 9.47 5.50 5.64
CA PHE A 54 8.46 4.88 4.82
C PHE A 54 7.27 5.82 4.69
N VAL A 55 7.16 6.45 3.52
CA VAL A 55 5.93 7.10 3.06
C VAL A 55 5.26 6.08 2.14
N PRO A 56 4.10 5.51 2.51
CA PRO A 56 3.29 4.75 1.56
C PRO A 56 3.08 5.60 0.29
N GLU A 57 3.16 5.00 -0.90
CA GLU A 57 2.94 5.71 -2.19
C GLU A 57 1.55 6.38 -2.33
N SER A 58 0.71 6.33 -1.30
CA SER A 58 -0.53 7.08 -1.21
C SER A 58 -0.77 7.51 0.23
N VAL A 59 -0.51 8.78 0.54
CA VAL A 59 -0.97 9.42 1.76
C VAL A 59 -1.83 10.60 1.36
N GLU A 60 -3.08 10.57 1.82
CA GLU A 60 -4.13 11.59 1.62
C GLU A 60 -4.92 11.48 0.30
N SER A 61 -6.23 11.21 0.39
CA SER A 61 -7.22 11.14 -0.72
C SER A 61 -7.45 9.79 -1.44
N VAL A 62 -7.51 8.67 -0.71
CA VAL A 62 -8.04 7.40 -1.27
C VAL A 62 -8.97 6.64 -0.31
N ALA A 63 -9.51 7.29 0.72
CA ALA A 63 -10.50 6.65 1.60
C ALA A 63 -11.73 6.11 0.82
N GLU A 64 -12.11 6.76 -0.29
CA GLU A 64 -13.16 6.26 -1.20
C GLU A 64 -12.77 5.01 -2.00
N PHE A 65 -11.48 4.70 -2.12
CA PHE A 65 -10.96 3.54 -2.87
C PHE A 65 -10.49 2.42 -1.95
N GLU A 66 -10.50 2.63 -0.63
CA GLU A 66 -10.20 1.60 0.34
C GLU A 66 -11.38 0.60 0.35
N ALA A 67 -11.09 -0.68 0.15
CA ALA A 67 -12.11 -1.70 0.24
C ALA A 67 -12.74 -1.64 1.64
N PRO A 68 -14.08 -1.71 1.77
CA PRO A 68 -14.71 -1.66 3.07
C PRO A 68 -14.14 -2.79 3.94
N PRO A 69 -13.87 -2.52 5.24
CA PRO A 69 -13.38 -3.55 6.13
C PRO A 69 -14.36 -4.71 6.17
N SER A 70 -13.82 -5.91 6.31
CA SER A 70 -14.62 -7.10 6.61
C SER A 70 -15.56 -6.83 7.79
N PRO A 71 -16.85 -7.19 7.70
CA PRO A 71 -17.78 -6.97 8.80
C PRO A 71 -17.40 -7.81 10.02
N ASP A 72 -17.51 -7.22 11.22
CA ASP A 72 -17.01 -7.81 12.48
C ASP A 72 -17.68 -9.15 12.86
N SER A 73 -18.91 -9.39 12.42
CA SER A 73 -19.66 -10.59 12.83
C SER A 73 -20.75 -11.06 11.85
N SER A 74 -20.90 -10.44 10.67
CA SER A 74 -21.96 -10.80 9.73
C SER A 74 -21.62 -11.98 8.83
N TYR A 75 -20.46 -12.61 9.00
CA TYR A 75 -20.10 -13.83 8.30
C TYR A 75 -21.00 -14.97 8.77
N SER A 76 -21.74 -15.57 7.85
CA SER A 76 -22.57 -16.74 8.11
C SER A 76 -22.08 -17.92 7.26
N PHE A 77 -22.44 -19.12 7.69
CA PHE A 77 -22.22 -20.36 6.92
C PHE A 77 -23.44 -20.72 6.06
N GLN A 78 -24.39 -19.81 5.87
CA GLN A 78 -25.57 -20.05 5.05
C GLN A 78 -25.16 -20.01 3.57
N ALA A 79 -25.62 -20.98 2.80
CA ALA A 79 -25.40 -20.98 1.36
C ALA A 79 -26.13 -19.79 0.71
N PRO A 80 -25.54 -19.12 -0.30
CA PRO A 80 -26.22 -18.06 -1.04
C PRO A 80 -27.52 -18.54 -1.68
N GLU A 81 -28.51 -17.66 -1.78
CA GLU A 81 -29.78 -17.93 -2.45
C GLU A 81 -29.72 -17.59 -3.95
N GLU A 82 -30.70 -18.05 -4.74
CA GLU A 82 -30.75 -17.79 -6.20
C GLU A 82 -30.69 -16.30 -6.56
N LYS A 83 -31.29 -15.44 -5.73
CA LYS A 83 -31.26 -13.97 -5.87
C LYS A 83 -29.84 -13.39 -5.82
N ASP A 84 -28.92 -14.05 -5.10
CA ASP A 84 -27.54 -13.58 -4.95
C ASP A 84 -26.73 -13.83 -6.23
N PHE A 85 -27.16 -14.78 -7.07
CA PHE A 85 -26.58 -15.07 -8.39
C PHE A 85 -27.21 -14.27 -9.53
N ALA A 86 -28.21 -13.43 -9.25
CA ALA A 86 -28.90 -12.64 -10.27
C ALA A 86 -28.01 -11.54 -10.90
N LYS A 87 -26.90 -11.18 -10.25
CA LYS A 87 -25.92 -10.22 -10.75
C LYS A 87 -24.79 -10.94 -11.46
N GLU A 88 -24.41 -10.45 -12.64
CA GLU A 88 -23.26 -10.97 -13.38
C GLU A 88 -21.96 -10.75 -12.58
N PRO A 89 -21.06 -11.75 -12.51
CA PRO A 89 -19.78 -11.58 -11.84
C PRO A 89 -18.92 -10.53 -12.57
N PRO A 90 -18.08 -9.78 -11.84
CA PRO A 90 -17.17 -8.83 -12.46
C PRO A 90 -16.19 -9.55 -13.40
N ALA A 91 -15.85 -8.89 -14.51
CA ALA A 91 -14.84 -9.40 -15.43
C ALA A 91 -13.47 -9.50 -14.76
N LEU A 92 -12.70 -10.53 -15.14
CA LEU A 92 -11.35 -10.72 -14.63
C LEU A 92 -10.44 -9.57 -15.11
N PRO A 93 -9.78 -8.83 -14.21
CA PRO A 93 -8.82 -7.82 -14.60
C PRO A 93 -7.67 -8.42 -15.42
N SER A 94 -7.33 -7.81 -16.55
CA SER A 94 -6.30 -8.32 -17.47
C SER A 94 -4.92 -8.43 -16.83
N GLN A 95 -4.65 -7.61 -15.81
CA GLN A 95 -3.40 -7.59 -15.05
C GLN A 95 -3.16 -8.88 -14.25
N LEU A 96 -4.21 -9.67 -13.96
CA LEU A 96 -4.09 -10.92 -13.20
C LEU A 96 -3.75 -12.14 -14.07
N HIS A 97 -3.65 -11.99 -15.39
CA HIS A 97 -3.28 -13.10 -16.27
C HIS A 97 -1.82 -13.54 -16.12
N LEU A 98 -0.93 -12.64 -15.70
CA LEU A 98 0.50 -12.92 -15.58
C LEU A 98 1.00 -12.70 -14.16
N GLY A 99 1.27 -13.80 -13.45
CA GLY A 99 1.90 -13.76 -12.14
C GLY A 99 3.38 -13.34 -12.23
N VAL A 100 3.95 -12.94 -11.10
CA VAL A 100 5.34 -12.49 -10.97
C VAL A 100 6.35 -13.48 -11.56
N LEU A 101 6.10 -14.78 -11.37
CA LEU A 101 6.99 -15.87 -11.81
C LEU A 101 6.93 -16.17 -13.32
N ASN A 102 5.90 -15.70 -14.03
CA ASN A 102 5.71 -15.96 -15.46
C ASN A 102 6.19 -14.78 -16.33
N SER A 103 6.73 -13.73 -15.71
CA SER A 103 7.22 -12.54 -16.40
C SER A 103 8.54 -12.87 -17.11
N GLN A 104 8.50 -13.03 -18.44
CA GLN A 104 9.66 -13.32 -19.29
C GLN A 104 10.58 -12.09 -19.46
N ASN A 105 11.07 -11.52 -18.36
CA ASN A 105 12.19 -10.58 -18.47
C ASN A 105 13.48 -11.37 -18.39
N SER A 106 14.03 -11.65 -19.57
CA SER A 106 15.45 -11.86 -19.76
C SER A 106 16.19 -10.68 -19.14
N GLU A 107 17.23 -10.99 -18.37
CA GLU A 107 18.18 -10.03 -17.76
C GLU A 107 17.77 -9.49 -16.38
N GLU A 108 18.26 -10.22 -15.36
CA GLU A 108 18.93 -9.65 -14.19
C GLU A 108 18.23 -8.53 -13.41
N SER A 109 16.95 -8.68 -13.10
CA SER A 109 16.35 -8.19 -11.85
C SER A 109 14.88 -8.57 -11.91
N CYS A 110 14.37 -9.28 -10.91
CA CYS A 110 12.93 -9.42 -10.74
C CYS A 110 12.35 -7.98 -10.63
N ALA A 111 11.73 -7.48 -11.70
CA ALA A 111 11.18 -6.13 -11.72
C ALA A 111 10.16 -6.01 -10.58
N ARG A 112 10.08 -4.84 -9.96
CA ARG A 112 9.14 -4.57 -8.86
C ARG A 112 7.74 -5.01 -9.29
N PRO A 113 7.11 -5.99 -8.60
CA PRO A 113 5.82 -6.52 -9.03
C PRO A 113 4.75 -5.42 -8.95
N GLN A 114 3.81 -5.44 -9.90
CA GLN A 114 2.67 -4.54 -9.86
C GLN A 114 1.85 -4.81 -8.59
N HIS A 115 1.41 -3.74 -7.92
CA HIS A 115 0.67 -3.84 -6.66
C HIS A 115 -0.60 -4.69 -6.80
N ILE A 116 -1.25 -4.66 -7.97
CA ILE A 116 -2.49 -5.42 -8.24
C ILE A 116 -2.29 -6.93 -8.25
N VAL A 117 -1.07 -7.42 -8.47
CA VAL A 117 -0.78 -8.87 -8.51
C VAL A 117 -0.50 -9.43 -7.11
N LEU A 118 -0.26 -8.55 -6.13
CA LEU A 118 0.02 -8.95 -4.75
C LEU A 118 -1.21 -9.55 -4.10
N ASN A 119 -1.02 -10.48 -3.18
CA ASN A 119 -2.08 -11.19 -2.45
C ASN A 119 -3.01 -12.05 -3.32
N HIS A 120 -2.72 -12.22 -4.61
CA HIS A 120 -3.41 -13.18 -5.47
C HIS A 120 -2.67 -14.53 -5.49
N LEU A 121 -3.44 -15.61 -5.37
CA LEU A 121 -2.94 -16.99 -5.42
C LEU A 121 -2.82 -17.44 -6.88
N PHE A 122 -1.62 -17.87 -7.27
CA PHE A 122 -1.33 -18.48 -8.55
C PHE A 122 -1.14 -19.98 -8.37
N ILE A 123 -1.65 -20.77 -9.32
CA ILE A 123 -1.51 -22.22 -9.32
C ILE A 123 -0.87 -22.63 -10.64
N GLU A 124 0.20 -23.41 -10.57
CA GLU A 124 0.79 -23.98 -11.77
C GLU A 124 -0.21 -24.98 -12.39
N LYS A 125 -0.60 -24.74 -13.64
CA LYS A 125 -1.41 -25.69 -14.42
C LYS A 125 -0.51 -26.77 -15.01
N GLY A 126 0.23 -27.46 -14.14
CA GLY A 126 1.08 -28.59 -14.49
C GLY A 126 0.32 -29.89 -14.28
N TRP A 127 -0.31 -30.42 -15.34
CA TRP A 127 -0.71 -31.83 -15.37
C TRP A 127 0.54 -32.70 -15.62
N GLY A 128 1.51 -32.60 -14.72
CA GLY A 128 2.72 -33.40 -14.75
C GLY A 128 2.45 -34.85 -14.34
N ALA A 129 3.37 -35.75 -14.68
CA ALA A 129 3.33 -37.17 -14.32
C ALA A 129 3.38 -37.43 -12.79
N HIS A 130 3.63 -36.39 -11.99
CA HIS A 130 3.71 -36.47 -10.53
C HIS A 130 2.50 -35.80 -9.89
N PRO A 131 1.94 -36.38 -8.81
CA PRO A 131 0.76 -35.83 -8.16
C PRO A 131 1.18 -34.69 -7.21
N LEU A 132 1.57 -33.55 -7.79
CA LEU A 132 2.09 -32.39 -7.07
C LEU A 132 1.36 -31.14 -7.56
N VAL A 133 1.02 -30.23 -6.63
CA VAL A 133 0.56 -28.87 -6.95
C VAL A 133 1.54 -27.86 -6.40
N ALA A 134 1.92 -26.91 -7.27
CA ALA A 134 2.67 -25.73 -6.90
C ALA A 134 1.72 -24.54 -6.77
N LEU A 135 1.76 -23.89 -5.60
CA LEU A 135 1.01 -22.68 -5.27
C LEU A 135 2.00 -21.51 -5.13
N GLY A 136 1.73 -20.39 -5.79
CA GLY A 136 2.52 -19.17 -5.71
C GLY A 136 1.72 -18.01 -5.12
N LEU A 137 2.32 -17.27 -4.20
CA LEU A 137 1.74 -16.06 -3.61
C LEU A 137 2.83 -14.99 -3.53
N THR A 138 2.53 -13.76 -3.93
CA THR A 138 3.44 -12.62 -3.70
C THR A 138 2.83 -11.67 -2.69
N HIS A 139 3.56 -11.38 -1.62
CA HIS A 139 3.16 -10.43 -0.58
C HIS A 139 4.23 -9.34 -0.43
N ARG A 140 3.82 -8.17 0.05
CA ARG A 140 4.72 -7.05 0.34
C ARG A 140 4.98 -6.99 1.84
N PHE A 141 6.25 -7.08 2.24
CA PHE A 141 6.71 -6.88 3.61
C PHE A 141 7.48 -5.57 3.66
N GLU A 142 6.88 -4.54 4.27
CA GLU A 142 7.38 -3.16 4.27
C GLU A 142 7.67 -2.63 2.84
N SER A 143 8.95 -2.40 2.52
CA SER A 143 9.45 -1.93 1.22
C SER A 143 9.89 -3.08 0.30
N LYS A 144 9.79 -4.34 0.75
CA LYS A 144 10.25 -5.52 0.02
C LYS A 144 9.09 -6.38 -0.45
N TYR A 145 9.34 -7.16 -1.50
CA TYR A 145 8.40 -8.08 -2.09
C TYR A 145 8.90 -9.51 -1.90
N VAL A 146 8.02 -10.38 -1.43
CA VAL A 146 8.34 -11.79 -1.15
C VAL A 146 7.37 -12.65 -1.94
N THR A 147 7.91 -13.48 -2.83
CA THR A 147 7.14 -14.52 -3.52
C THR A 147 7.41 -15.86 -2.85
N VAL A 148 6.35 -16.47 -2.31
CA VAL A 148 6.38 -17.79 -1.69
C VAL A 148 5.84 -18.81 -2.70
N VAL A 149 6.57 -19.91 -2.87
CA VAL A 149 6.11 -21.07 -3.66
C VAL A 149 6.00 -22.27 -2.74
N LEU A 150 4.79 -22.82 -2.61
CA LEU A 150 4.50 -24.01 -1.84
C LEU A 150 4.25 -25.18 -2.78
N TYR A 151 5.05 -26.24 -2.63
CA TYR A 151 4.83 -27.50 -3.31
C TYR A 151 4.12 -28.47 -2.36
N LYS A 152 2.92 -28.91 -2.74
CA LYS A 152 2.11 -29.85 -1.97
C LYS A 152 1.83 -31.11 -2.78
N PRO A 153 2.17 -32.31 -2.29
CA PRO A 153 1.73 -33.55 -2.93
C PRO A 153 0.21 -33.70 -2.80
N ILE A 154 -0.42 -34.24 -3.84
CA ILE A 154 -1.84 -34.62 -3.83
C ILE A 154 -1.88 -36.14 -3.74
N GLU A 155 -2.64 -36.68 -2.79
CA GLU A 155 -2.99 -38.09 -2.82
C GLU A 155 -4.13 -38.27 -3.84
N ARG A 156 -3.94 -39.20 -4.79
CA ARG A 156 -4.97 -39.57 -5.77
C ARG A 156 -5.87 -40.66 -5.21
#